data_AF-A0A975G492-F1
#
_entry.id   AF-A0A975G492-F1
#
_cell.length_a   1.000
_cell.length_b   1.000
_cell.length_c   1.000
_cell.angle_alpha   90.00
_cell.angle_beta   90.00
_cell.angle_gamma   90.00
#
_symmetry.space_group_name_H-M   'P 1'
#
loop_
_entity.id
_entity.type
_entity.pdbx_description
1 polymer ?
#
loop_
_entity_poly.entity_id
_entity_poly.type
_entity_poly.pdbx_seq_one_letter_code
_entity_poly.pdbx_strand_id
1 'polypeptide(L)'
;MTLGNPKAKVTVIEYASASCPHCARFNNEIFPEFKAKYIDTGKVRYVMREILTAPTEVAAAGFLTARCGGKAKYFPILDQVFRHQHEIYQNGDIQGVLGAAAKSQGLTQQQFEACVFDGKGLADLDARVDLYSRRDEITGTPTFIINGKRYDSGEMTLAELDAAIAAARKAH
;
A
#
# COMPACT_ATOMS: atom_id res chain seq x y z
N MET A 1 -5.29 -1.43 -4.89
CA MET A 1 -4.53 -1.63 -6.15
C MET A 1 -3.96 -3.04 -6.18
N THR A 2 -3.53 -3.56 -7.34
CA THR A 2 -3.08 -4.98 -7.43
C THR A 2 -1.81 -5.15 -8.26
N LEU A 3 -1.02 -6.18 -7.91
CA LEU A 3 0.14 -6.68 -8.66
C LEU A 3 0.05 -8.21 -8.86
N GLY A 4 0.83 -8.71 -9.83
CA GLY A 4 0.97 -10.13 -10.10
C GLY A 4 -0.14 -10.70 -10.98
N ASN A 5 -0.16 -12.02 -11.11
CA ASN A 5 -1.08 -12.73 -11.98
C ASN A 5 -2.50 -12.73 -11.35
N PRO A 6 -3.54 -12.17 -12.02
CA PRO A 6 -4.90 -12.16 -11.48
C PRO A 6 -5.52 -13.56 -11.33
N LYS A 7 -4.94 -14.58 -11.99
CA LYS A 7 -5.33 -15.99 -11.92
C LYS A 7 -4.49 -16.81 -10.92
N ALA A 8 -3.60 -16.17 -10.15
CA ALA A 8 -2.85 -16.87 -9.11
C ALA A 8 -3.81 -17.49 -8.08
N LYS A 9 -3.53 -18.72 -7.65
CA LYS A 9 -4.35 -19.45 -6.66
C LYS A 9 -4.32 -18.83 -5.27
N VAL A 10 -3.26 -18.07 -4.97
CA VAL A 10 -3.10 -17.37 -3.69
C VAL A 10 -3.26 -15.88 -3.90
N THR A 11 -4.17 -15.28 -3.14
CA THR A 11 -4.31 -13.83 -3.03
C THR A 11 -3.82 -13.38 -1.67
N VAL A 12 -2.86 -12.46 -1.66
CA VAL A 12 -2.40 -11.76 -0.46
C VAL A 12 -2.97 -10.36 -0.51
N ILE A 13 -3.83 -10.02 0.44
CA ILE A 13 -4.36 -8.68 0.64
C ILE A 13 -3.59 -8.06 1.78
N GLU A 14 -3.02 -6.87 1.56
CA GLU A 14 -2.45 -6.03 2.61
C GLU A 14 -3.31 -4.79 2.78
N TYR A 15 -3.72 -4.51 4.01
CA TYR A 15 -4.27 -3.22 4.42
C TYR A 15 -3.15 -2.39 4.99
N ALA A 16 -2.80 -1.33 4.29
CA ALA A 16 -1.68 -0.46 4.66
C ALA A 16 -2.13 1.00 4.68
N SER A 17 -1.39 1.79 5.44
CA SER A 17 -1.54 3.24 5.49
C SER A 17 -0.22 3.90 5.10
N ALA A 18 -0.28 4.94 4.25
CA ALA A 18 0.89 5.72 3.87
C ALA A 18 1.48 6.52 5.04
N SER A 19 0.75 6.67 6.15
CA SER A 19 1.26 7.25 7.40
C SER A 19 1.80 6.22 8.41
N CYS A 20 1.62 4.92 8.17
CA CYS A 20 2.01 3.89 9.13
C CYS A 20 3.51 3.51 9.01
N PRO A 21 4.30 3.59 10.10
CA PRO A 21 5.72 3.25 10.08
C PRO A 21 5.98 1.75 9.88
N HIS A 22 5.09 0.90 10.39
CA HIS A 22 5.15 -0.55 10.21
C HIS A 22 4.91 -0.95 8.74
N CYS A 23 3.99 -0.26 8.05
CA CYS A 23 3.78 -0.43 6.61
C CYS A 23 5.02 0.01 5.82
N ALA A 24 5.65 1.13 6.21
CA ALA A 24 6.89 1.59 5.58
C ALA A 24 8.03 0.59 5.77
N ARG A 25 8.20 0.03 6.97
CA ARG A 25 9.18 -1.02 7.24
C ARG A 25 8.94 -2.25 6.37
N PHE A 26 7.71 -2.74 6.32
CA PHE A 26 7.34 -3.87 5.46
C PHE A 26 7.69 -3.59 4.00
N ASN A 27 7.30 -2.43 3.46
CA ASN A 27 7.60 -2.03 2.08
C ASN A 27 9.12 -2.01 1.81
N ASN A 28 9.90 -1.49 2.75
CA ASN A 28 11.32 -1.24 2.53
C ASN A 28 12.17 -2.51 2.70
N GLU A 29 11.81 -3.35 3.68
CA GLU A 29 12.65 -4.47 4.13
C GLU A 29 12.15 -5.84 3.60
N ILE A 30 10.84 -6.05 3.50
CA ILE A 30 10.26 -7.38 3.23
C ILE A 30 9.64 -7.47 1.82
N PHE A 31 8.91 -6.43 1.41
CA PHE A 31 8.18 -6.41 0.16
C PHE A 31 9.06 -6.67 -1.09
N PRO A 32 10.32 -6.18 -1.22
CA PRO A 32 11.13 -6.44 -2.41
C PRO A 32 11.40 -7.93 -2.63
N GLU A 33 11.77 -8.64 -1.57
CA GLU A 33 12.05 -10.08 -1.64
C GLU A 33 10.75 -10.87 -1.82
N PHE A 34 9.68 -10.52 -1.09
CA PHE A 34 8.36 -11.10 -1.28
C PHE A 34 7.86 -10.95 -2.72
N LYS A 35 7.98 -9.75 -3.29
CA LYS A 35 7.59 -9.45 -4.67
C LYS A 35 8.35 -10.31 -5.66
N ALA A 36 9.69 -10.33 -5.57
CA ALA A 36 10.53 -11.12 -6.46
C ALA A 36 10.20 -12.62 -6.38
N LYS A 37 9.99 -13.14 -5.18
CA LYS A 37 9.76 -14.57 -4.94
C LYS A 37 8.37 -15.04 -5.37
N TYR A 38 7.34 -14.22 -5.17
CA TYR A 38 5.94 -14.66 -5.29
C TYR A 38 5.10 -13.90 -6.32
N ILE A 39 5.22 -12.57 -6.36
CA ILE A 39 4.40 -11.74 -7.25
C ILE A 39 4.92 -11.85 -8.68
N ASP A 40 6.22 -11.65 -8.87
CA ASP A 40 6.86 -11.63 -10.19
C ASP A 40 6.92 -13.02 -10.82
N THR A 41 6.96 -14.08 -10.00
CA THR A 41 6.86 -15.47 -10.47
C THR A 41 5.41 -15.92 -10.72
N GLY A 42 4.42 -15.04 -10.56
CA GLY A 42 3.00 -15.33 -10.80
C GLY A 42 2.35 -16.26 -9.79
N LYS A 43 3.01 -16.55 -8.65
CA LYS A 43 2.49 -17.44 -7.59
C LYS A 43 1.45 -16.75 -6.72
N VAL A 44 1.54 -15.43 -6.58
CA VAL A 44 0.64 -14.62 -5.76
C VAL A 44 0.03 -13.49 -6.57
N ARG A 45 -1.27 -13.28 -6.38
CA ARG A 45 -1.95 -12.02 -6.67
C ARG A 45 -1.86 -11.15 -5.41
N TYR A 46 -1.15 -10.04 -5.49
CA TYR A 46 -1.05 -9.11 -4.38
C TYR A 46 -2.08 -7.99 -4.54
N VAL A 47 -2.78 -7.65 -3.47
CA VAL A 47 -3.79 -6.60 -3.42
C VAL A 47 -3.47 -5.70 -2.25
N MET A 48 -3.16 -4.44 -2.53
CA MET A 48 -3.06 -3.44 -1.49
C MET A 48 -4.41 -2.70 -1.34
N ARG A 49 -4.84 -2.54 -0.09
CA ARG A 49 -6.01 -1.77 0.31
C ARG A 49 -5.57 -0.66 1.26
N GLU A 50 -6.16 0.51 1.02
CA GLU A 50 -5.78 1.74 1.67
C GLU A 50 -6.55 1.86 3.00
N ILE A 51 -5.88 2.32 4.04
CA ILE A 51 -6.45 2.71 5.33
C ILE A 51 -5.90 4.08 5.69
N LEU A 52 -6.74 4.98 6.21
CA LEU A 52 -6.33 6.32 6.63
C LEU A 52 -6.07 6.34 8.14
N THR A 53 -4.89 5.91 8.56
CA THR A 53 -4.46 6.06 9.96
C THR A 53 -3.97 7.48 10.24
N ALA A 54 -4.01 7.91 11.50
CA ALA A 54 -3.43 9.20 11.90
C ALA A 54 -1.90 9.24 11.66
N PRO A 55 -1.33 10.39 11.23
CA PRO A 55 -2.02 11.58 10.75
C PRO A 55 -2.72 11.33 9.41
N THR A 56 -4.01 11.65 9.33
CA THR A 56 -4.88 11.26 8.20
C THR A 56 -4.53 12.02 6.93
N GLU A 57 -4.05 13.25 7.07
CA GLU A 57 -3.55 14.08 5.98
C GLU A 57 -2.33 13.47 5.28
N VAL A 58 -1.41 12.85 6.02
CA VAL A 58 -0.25 12.14 5.46
C VAL A 58 -0.73 10.88 4.73
N ALA A 59 -1.64 10.11 5.35
CA ALA A 59 -2.18 8.90 4.74
C ALA A 59 -2.91 9.20 3.43
N ALA A 60 -3.81 10.20 3.45
CA ALA A 60 -4.61 10.58 2.30
C ALA A 60 -3.75 11.16 1.18
N ALA A 61 -2.87 12.12 1.49
CA ALA A 61 -2.01 12.73 0.49
C ALA A 61 -1.07 11.71 -0.17
N GLY A 62 -0.50 10.76 0.61
CA GLY A 62 0.31 9.67 0.06
C GLY A 62 -0.45 8.81 -0.94
N PHE A 63 -1.69 8.41 -0.63
CA PHE A 63 -2.50 7.60 -1.55
C PHE A 63 -3.03 8.38 -2.75
N LEU A 64 -3.44 9.63 -2.58
CA LEU A 64 -3.84 10.48 -3.70
C LEU A 64 -2.69 10.68 -4.68
N THR A 65 -1.47 10.89 -4.15
CA THR A 65 -0.25 10.99 -4.96
C THR A 65 0.01 9.72 -5.75
N ALA A 66 -0.07 8.54 -5.11
CA ALA A 66 0.11 7.26 -5.80
C ALA A 66 -0.97 7.02 -6.87
N ARG A 67 -2.23 7.38 -6.58
CA ARG A 67 -3.34 7.26 -7.53
C ARG A 67 -3.20 8.20 -8.73
N CYS A 68 -2.59 9.37 -8.55
CA CYS A 68 -2.30 10.30 -9.62
C CYS A 68 -1.48 9.68 -10.74
N GLY A 69 -0.53 8.80 -10.41
CA GLY A 69 0.28 8.08 -11.38
C GLY A 69 -0.46 6.98 -12.15
N GLY A 70 -1.73 6.70 -11.81
CA GLY A 70 -2.52 5.64 -12.40
C GLY A 70 -1.98 4.23 -12.08
N LYS A 71 -2.54 3.22 -12.76
CA LYS A 71 -2.28 1.81 -12.41
C LYS A 71 -0.80 1.41 -12.50
N ALA A 72 -0.10 1.93 -13.51
CA ALA A 72 1.29 1.58 -13.77
C ALA A 72 2.28 2.14 -12.73
N LYS A 73 2.00 3.34 -12.21
CA LYS A 73 2.93 4.07 -11.32
C LYS A 73 2.51 4.06 -9.85
N TYR A 74 1.33 3.52 -9.52
CA TYR A 74 0.83 3.50 -8.15
C TYR A 74 1.84 2.92 -7.14
N PHE A 75 2.32 1.69 -7.37
CA PHE A 75 3.27 1.05 -6.46
C PHE A 75 4.65 1.71 -6.48
N PRO A 76 5.22 2.09 -7.65
CA PRO A 76 6.46 2.88 -7.67
C PRO A 76 6.39 4.20 -6.90
N ILE A 77 5.31 4.98 -7.06
CA ILE A 77 5.13 6.21 -6.29
C ILE A 77 5.03 5.89 -4.80
N LEU A 78 4.20 4.91 -4.44
CA LEU A 78 3.98 4.57 -3.05
C LEU A 78 5.23 4.01 -2.36
N ASP A 79 6.07 3.26 -3.07
CA ASP A 79 7.38 2.83 -2.58
C ASP A 79 8.26 4.04 -2.23
N GLN A 80 8.28 5.08 -3.05
CA GLN A 80 8.99 6.32 -2.72
C GLN A 80 8.38 7.02 -1.49
N VAL A 81 7.05 7.07 -1.38
CA VAL A 81 6.39 7.60 -0.18
C VAL A 81 6.83 6.84 1.08
N PHE A 82 6.87 5.51 1.04
CA PHE A 82 7.28 4.70 2.20
C PHE A 82 8.77 4.81 2.53
N ARG A 83 9.66 4.89 1.53
CA ARG A 83 11.10 5.08 1.74
C ARG A 83 11.42 6.40 2.42
N HIS A 84 10.69 7.46 2.04
CA HIS A 84 10.90 8.82 2.52
C HIS A 84 9.92 9.26 3.61
N GLN A 85 9.08 8.33 4.12
CA GLN A 85 8.07 8.62 5.14
C GLN A 85 8.68 9.23 6.41
N HIS A 86 9.88 8.80 6.79
CA HIS A 86 10.58 9.32 7.96
C HIS A 86 10.88 10.83 7.85
N GLU A 87 11.15 11.34 6.64
CA GLU A 87 11.44 12.76 6.41
C GLU A 87 10.21 13.64 6.66
N ILE A 88 9.02 13.13 6.33
CA ILE A 88 7.74 13.80 6.63
C ILE A 88 7.61 14.05 8.13
N TYR A 89 7.94 13.06 8.96
CA TYR A 89 7.80 13.16 10.41
C TYR A 89 8.94 13.93 11.09
N GLN A 90 10.12 13.95 10.50
CA GLN A 90 11.25 14.69 11.03
C GLN A 90 11.13 16.20 10.74
N ASN A 91 10.69 16.55 9.52
CA ASN A 91 10.78 17.93 9.03
C ASN A 91 9.41 18.59 8.83
N GLY A 92 8.31 17.82 8.85
CA GLY A 92 6.95 18.30 8.57
C GLY A 92 6.67 18.56 7.08
N ASP A 93 7.62 18.28 6.17
CA ASP A 93 7.49 18.58 4.75
C ASP A 93 6.77 17.46 3.98
N ILE A 94 5.44 17.44 4.11
CA ILE A 94 4.59 16.49 3.37
C ILE A 94 4.66 16.77 1.86
N GLN A 95 4.53 18.03 1.44
CA GLN A 95 4.41 18.38 0.03
C GLN A 95 5.71 18.14 -0.74
N GLY A 96 6.87 18.46 -0.16
CA GLY A 96 8.16 18.23 -0.80
C GLY A 96 8.44 16.75 -1.01
N VAL A 97 8.21 15.91 0.01
CA VAL A 97 8.41 14.46 -0.09
C VAL A 97 7.48 13.84 -1.13
N LEU A 98 6.18 14.15 -1.07
CA LEU A 98 5.20 13.58 -2.00
C LEU A 98 5.37 14.11 -3.43
N GLY A 99 5.71 15.39 -3.58
CA GLY A 99 6.02 16.00 -4.88
C GLY A 99 7.25 15.38 -5.52
N ALA A 100 8.30 15.12 -4.73
CA ALA A 100 9.50 14.42 -5.19
C ALA A 100 9.19 12.97 -5.62
N ALA A 101 8.39 12.24 -4.82
CA ALA A 101 7.92 10.90 -5.17
C ALA A 101 7.16 10.89 -6.52
N ALA A 102 6.22 11.82 -6.70
CA ALA A 102 5.48 11.97 -7.96
C ALA A 102 6.40 12.31 -9.14
N LYS A 103 7.31 13.27 -8.95
CA LYS A 103 8.28 13.70 -9.97
C LYS A 103 9.21 12.57 -10.40
N SER A 104 9.65 11.72 -9.47
CA SER A 104 10.49 10.55 -9.79
C SER A 104 9.82 9.60 -10.78
N GLN A 105 8.49 9.61 -10.84
CA GLN A 105 7.67 8.80 -11.74
C GLN A 105 7.13 9.61 -12.94
N GLY A 106 7.69 10.79 -13.18
CA GLY A 106 7.40 11.63 -14.34
C GLY A 106 6.08 12.40 -14.27
N LEU A 107 5.55 12.66 -13.06
CA LEU A 107 4.43 13.58 -12.87
C LEU A 107 4.96 15.02 -12.78
N THR A 108 4.24 15.98 -13.36
CA THR A 108 4.54 17.40 -13.18
C THR A 108 4.04 17.89 -11.82
N GLN A 109 4.58 19.01 -11.34
CA GLN A 109 4.10 19.67 -10.13
C GLN A 109 2.60 19.97 -10.20
N GLN A 110 2.13 20.48 -11.34
CA GLN A 110 0.72 20.78 -11.56
C GLN A 110 -0.17 19.53 -11.49
N GLN A 111 0.28 18.40 -12.03
CA GLN A 111 -0.44 17.13 -11.92
C GLN A 111 -0.51 16.66 -10.48
N PHE A 112 0.60 16.73 -9.76
CA PHE A 112 0.68 16.38 -8.35
C PHE A 112 -0.31 17.21 -7.50
N GLU A 113 -0.26 18.53 -7.62
CA GLU A 113 -1.14 19.44 -6.87
C GLU A 113 -2.61 19.19 -7.22
N ALA A 114 -2.94 19.05 -8.51
CA ALA A 114 -4.30 18.77 -8.94
C ALA A 114 -4.85 17.47 -8.33
N CYS A 115 -4.01 16.46 -8.11
CA CYS A 115 -4.42 15.19 -7.52
C CYS A 115 -4.55 15.23 -6.00
N VAL A 116 -3.62 15.87 -5.29
CA VAL A 116 -3.64 15.92 -3.82
C VAL A 116 -4.73 16.85 -3.29
N PHE A 117 -5.08 17.88 -4.07
CA PHE A 117 -6.17 18.82 -3.73
C PHE A 117 -7.51 18.48 -4.42
N ASP A 118 -7.62 17.33 -5.08
CA ASP A 118 -8.89 16.89 -5.67
C ASP A 118 -9.87 16.43 -4.57
N GLY A 119 -10.85 17.29 -4.25
CA GLY A 119 -11.90 16.96 -3.30
C GLY A 119 -12.73 15.73 -3.69
N LYS A 120 -12.89 15.46 -5.00
CA LYS A 120 -13.56 14.23 -5.44
C LYS A 120 -12.67 13.02 -5.22
N GLY A 121 -11.39 13.12 -5.55
CA GLY A 121 -10.39 12.08 -5.30
C GLY A 121 -10.32 11.68 -3.83
N LEU A 122 -10.37 12.66 -2.92
CA LEU A 122 -10.44 12.45 -1.48
C LEU A 122 -11.74 11.73 -1.08
N ALA A 123 -12.90 12.20 -1.52
CA ALA A 123 -14.18 11.56 -1.22
C ALA A 123 -14.24 10.11 -1.73
N ASP A 124 -13.72 9.86 -2.94
CA ASP A 124 -13.63 8.52 -3.52
C ASP A 124 -12.65 7.62 -2.73
N LEU A 125 -11.59 8.20 -2.16
CA LEU A 125 -10.66 7.49 -1.27
C LEU A 125 -11.34 7.11 0.05
N ASP A 126 -11.98 8.06 0.72
CA ASP A 126 -12.71 7.83 1.96
C ASP A 126 -13.79 6.75 1.80
N ALA A 127 -14.60 6.83 0.74
CA ALA A 127 -15.64 5.85 0.47
C ALA A 127 -15.08 4.44 0.26
N ARG A 128 -13.92 4.30 -0.40
CA ARG A 128 -13.25 2.99 -0.55
C ARG A 128 -12.69 2.48 0.76
N VAL A 129 -12.05 3.36 1.53
CA VAL A 129 -11.46 3.02 2.82
C VAL A 129 -12.56 2.53 3.76
N ASP A 130 -13.68 3.26 3.88
CA ASP A 130 -14.82 2.88 4.73
C ASP A 130 -15.40 1.52 4.31
N LEU A 131 -15.65 1.33 3.00
CA LEU A 131 -16.19 0.08 2.47
C LEU A 131 -15.34 -1.13 2.86
N TYR A 132 -14.03 -1.10 2.59
CA TYR A 132 -13.16 -2.25 2.85
C TYR A 132 -12.82 -2.42 4.32
N SER A 133 -12.73 -1.33 5.09
CA SER A 133 -12.46 -1.39 6.53
C SER A 133 -13.62 -2.03 7.27
N ARG A 134 -14.87 -1.66 6.94
CA ARG A 134 -16.06 -2.28 7.55
C ARG A 134 -16.24 -3.73 7.12
N ARG A 135 -16.15 -3.98 5.81
CA ARG A 135 -16.39 -5.31 5.23
C ARG A 135 -15.45 -6.36 5.79
N ASP A 136 -14.20 -6.00 6.01
CA ASP A 136 -13.17 -6.91 6.48
C ASP A 136 -12.71 -6.58 7.90
N GLU A 137 -13.49 -5.80 8.66
CA GLU A 137 -13.32 -5.45 10.08
C GLU A 137 -11.88 -5.05 10.46
N ILE A 138 -11.30 -4.14 9.68
CA ILE A 138 -9.91 -3.72 9.85
C ILE A 138 -9.81 -2.65 10.94
N THR A 139 -8.98 -2.93 11.94
CA THR A 139 -8.77 -2.05 13.10
C THR A 139 -7.35 -1.47 13.17
N GLY A 140 -6.41 -1.95 12.34
CA GLY A 140 -5.02 -1.52 12.36
C GLY A 140 -4.25 -1.86 11.08
N THR A 141 -3.05 -1.29 10.97
CA THR A 141 -2.16 -1.49 9.82
C THR A 141 -0.71 -1.79 10.24
N PRO A 142 0.02 -2.63 9.49
CA PRO A 142 -0.50 -3.43 8.39
C PRO A 142 -1.36 -4.60 8.91
N THR A 143 -2.41 -4.95 8.16
CA THR A 143 -3.17 -6.20 8.36
C THR A 143 -3.11 -6.99 7.07
N PHE A 144 -2.87 -8.30 7.15
CA PHE A 144 -2.83 -9.17 5.98
C PHE A 144 -4.00 -10.14 5.98
N ILE A 145 -4.56 -10.40 4.79
CA ILE A 145 -5.54 -11.46 4.56
C ILE A 145 -5.04 -12.33 3.42
N ILE A 146 -4.78 -13.61 3.68
CA ILE A 146 -4.24 -14.56 2.71
C ILE A 146 -5.28 -15.66 2.49
N ASN A 147 -5.89 -15.70 1.31
CA ASN A 147 -7.04 -16.56 0.98
C ASN A 147 -8.13 -16.60 2.08
N GLY A 148 -8.47 -15.44 2.64
CA GLY A 148 -9.51 -15.30 3.67
C GLY A 148 -9.03 -15.49 5.12
N LYS A 149 -7.81 -15.99 5.35
CA LYS A 149 -7.22 -16.05 6.69
C LYS A 149 -6.58 -14.70 7.05
N ARG A 150 -7.01 -14.10 8.17
CA ARG A 150 -6.49 -12.83 8.70
C ARG A 150 -5.21 -13.04 9.51
N TYR A 151 -4.29 -12.08 9.41
CA TYR A 151 -3.06 -11.91 10.16
C TYR A 151 -2.96 -10.44 10.58
N ASP A 152 -3.12 -10.16 11.87
CA ASP A 152 -3.29 -8.82 12.44
C ASP A 152 -2.20 -8.46 13.47
N SER A 153 -1.09 -9.22 13.49
CA SER A 153 0.04 -9.02 14.40
C SER A 153 1.04 -7.93 13.95
N GLY A 154 0.69 -7.12 12.95
CA GLY A 154 1.59 -6.10 12.36
C GLY A 154 2.29 -6.57 11.08
N GLU A 155 3.46 -6.00 10.78
CA GLU A 155 4.22 -6.37 9.59
C GLU A 155 4.64 -7.84 9.61
N MET A 156 4.28 -8.58 8.56
CA MET A 156 4.71 -9.97 8.42
C MET A 156 6.15 -10.02 7.92
N THR A 157 6.95 -10.89 8.53
CA THR A 157 8.26 -11.29 8.01
C THR A 157 8.11 -12.15 6.76
N LEU A 158 9.18 -12.29 5.99
CA LEU A 158 9.18 -13.19 4.84
C LEU A 158 8.90 -14.66 5.24
N ALA A 159 9.41 -15.10 6.38
CA ALA A 159 9.17 -16.46 6.88
C ALA A 159 7.69 -16.72 7.20
N GLU A 160 7.00 -15.73 7.79
CA GLU A 160 5.57 -15.81 8.05
C GLU A 160 4.75 -15.81 6.75
N LEU A 161 5.12 -14.98 5.78
CA LEU A 161 4.52 -14.98 4.44
C LEU A 161 4.71 -16.32 3.74
N ASP A 162 5.92 -16.89 3.78
CA ASP A 162 6.22 -18.21 3.22
C ASP A 162 5.31 -19.29 3.80
N ALA A 163 5.20 -19.33 5.14
CA ALA A 163 4.37 -20.29 5.85
C ALA A 163 2.88 -20.11 5.52
N ALA A 164 2.39 -18.87 5.50
CA ALA A 164 1.01 -18.55 5.19
C ALA A 164 0.64 -18.91 3.75
N ILE A 165 1.51 -18.61 2.78
CA ILE A 165 1.31 -18.96 1.36
C ILE A 165 1.36 -20.48 1.17
N ALA A 166 2.28 -21.17 1.84
CA ALA A 166 2.35 -22.64 1.78
C ALA A 166 1.08 -23.28 2.34
N ALA A 167 0.53 -22.75 3.44
CA ALA A 167 -0.74 -23.21 3.99
C ALA A 167 -1.92 -22.92 3.04
N ALA A 168 -1.99 -21.71 2.48
CA ALA A 168 -3.06 -21.32 1.55
C ALA A 168 -3.08 -22.18 0.27
N ARG A 169 -1.91 -22.64 -0.20
CA ARG A 169 -1.81 -23.54 -1.36
C ARG A 169 -2.30 -24.96 -1.10
N LYS A 170 -2.35 -25.41 0.15
CA LYS A 170 -2.82 -26.76 0.52
C LYS A 170 -4.34 -26.83 0.70
N ALA A 171 -5.00 -25.70 0.90
CA ALA A 171 -6.45 -25.61 1.09
C ALA A 171 -7.25 -25.66 -0.23
N HIS A 172 -6.58 -25.81 -1.38
CA HIS A 172 -7.12 -25.84 -2.74
C HIS A 172 -6.38 -26.85 -3.62
#